data_AF-A0A7J5RS12-F1
#
_entry.id   AF-A0A7J5RS12-F1
#
_cell.length_a   1.000
_cell.length_b   1.000
_cell.length_c   1.000
_cell.angle_alpha   90.00
_cell.angle_beta   90.00
_cell.angle_gamma   90.00
#
_symmetry.space_group_name_H-M   'P 1'
#
loop_
_entity.id
_entity.type
_entity.pdbx_description
1 polymer ?
#
loop_
_entity_poly.entity_id
_entity_poly.type
_entity_poly.pdbx_seq_one_letter_code
_entity_poly.pdbx_strand_id
1 'polypeptide(L)'
;MFVRIHKTSNMPGIRNHKGSSAMLITYLRDKCMASEEYYDNFFSHDMCHITPAEVIQRLDNNHRRLKRKDDKFYRIFICPSQEELADLIRQVTGQQVTEFE
;
A
#
# COMPACT_ATOMS: atom_id res chain seq x y z
N MET A 1 -13.94 -13.59 4.48
CA MET A 1 -13.11 -12.62 3.76
C MET A 1 -13.74 -12.12 2.46
N PHE A 2 -13.67 -10.82 2.18
CA PHE A 2 -13.73 -10.31 0.80
C PHE A 2 -12.43 -9.55 0.48
N VAL A 3 -11.94 -9.71 -0.76
CA VAL A 3 -10.78 -8.97 -1.27
C VAL A 3 -11.17 -8.28 -2.57
N ARG A 4 -10.87 -6.98 -2.69
CA ARG A 4 -11.01 -6.23 -3.95
C ARG A 4 -9.74 -5.48 -4.30
N ILE A 5 -9.39 -5.51 -5.59
CA ILE A 5 -8.25 -4.79 -6.14
C ILE A 5 -8.76 -3.67 -7.04
N HIS A 6 -8.40 -2.43 -6.74
CA HIS A 6 -8.74 -1.26 -7.55
C HIS A 6 -7.49 -0.72 -8.25
N LYS A 7 -7.61 -0.48 -9.56
CA LYS A 7 -6.59 0.21 -10.36
C LYS A 7 -6.74 1.72 -10.24
N THR A 8 -5.63 2.45 -10.30
CA THR A 8 -5.59 3.92 -10.30
C THR A 8 -6.49 4.57 -11.32
N SER A 9 -6.55 4.01 -12.54
CA SER A 9 -7.38 4.52 -13.62
C SER A 9 -8.86 4.61 -13.27
N ASN A 10 -9.30 3.82 -12.29
CA ASN A 10 -10.71 3.68 -11.91
C ASN A 10 -11.04 4.42 -10.62
N MET A 11 -10.09 5.19 -10.05
CA MET A 11 -10.30 5.86 -8.77
C MET A 11 -10.53 7.37 -8.96
N PRO A 12 -11.72 7.90 -8.59
CA PRO A 12 -12.03 9.31 -8.75
C PRO A 12 -11.09 10.19 -7.90
N GLY A 13 -10.58 11.27 -8.50
CA GLY A 13 -9.67 12.22 -7.85
C GLY A 13 -8.19 11.84 -7.86
N ILE A 14 -7.83 10.64 -8.35
CA ILE A 14 -6.43 10.22 -8.50
C ILE A 14 -5.95 10.56 -9.92
N ARG A 15 -4.98 11.48 -10.04
CA ARG A 15 -4.32 11.77 -11.33
C ARG A 15 -3.62 10.51 -11.83
N ASN A 16 -3.57 10.35 -13.14
CA ASN A 16 -2.98 9.18 -13.81
C ASN A 16 -1.50 9.01 -13.42
N HIS A 17 -1.17 8.08 -12.51
CA HIS A 17 0.20 7.82 -12.01
C HIS A 17 1.07 7.01 -12.98
N LYS A 18 0.82 7.16 -14.29
CA LYS A 18 1.64 6.60 -15.36
C LYS A 18 2.85 7.51 -15.61
N GLY A 19 3.90 7.00 -16.25
CA GLY A 19 5.11 7.79 -16.46
C GLY A 19 6.15 7.55 -15.38
N SER A 20 6.53 8.58 -14.63
CA SER A 20 7.42 8.45 -13.47
C SER A 20 6.63 8.10 -12.21
N SER A 21 7.20 7.28 -11.33
CA SER A 21 6.64 7.01 -10.00
C SER A 21 6.75 8.20 -9.04
N ALA A 22 7.41 9.31 -9.40
CA ALA A 22 7.55 10.47 -8.52
C ALA A 22 6.21 10.96 -7.95
N MET A 23 5.19 11.15 -8.80
CA MET A 23 3.86 11.59 -8.35
C MET A 23 3.18 10.58 -7.43
N LEU A 24 3.41 9.28 -7.64
CA LEU A 24 2.87 8.23 -6.79
C LEU A 24 3.51 8.30 -5.40
N ILE A 25 4.83 8.44 -5.35
CA ILE A 25 5.58 8.47 -4.11
C ILE A 25 5.26 9.74 -3.29
N THR A 26 5.08 10.89 -3.95
CA THR A 26 4.54 12.10 -3.29
C THR A 26 3.16 11.86 -2.71
N TYR A 27 2.23 11.29 -3.48
CA TYR A 27 0.88 10.98 -3.00
C TYR A 27 0.88 10.03 -1.80
N LEU A 28 1.73 8.99 -1.81
CA LEU A 28 1.82 8.03 -0.70
C LEU A 28 2.39 8.68 0.57
N ARG A 29 3.33 9.62 0.43
CA ARG A 29 3.82 10.42 1.56
C ARG A 29 2.72 11.28 2.16
N ASP A 30 1.97 12.02 1.35
CA ASP A 30 0.88 12.88 1.82
C ASP A 30 -0.25 12.09 2.53
N LYS A 31 -0.42 10.82 2.16
CA LYS A 31 -1.42 9.92 2.76
C LYS A 31 -0.90 9.08 3.92
N CYS A 32 0.41 9.10 4.18
CA CYS A 32 0.97 8.40 5.32
C CYS A 32 0.61 9.17 6.60
N MET A 33 -0.20 8.57 7.47
CA MET A 33 -0.66 9.19 8.72
C MET A 33 0.27 8.92 9.90
N ALA A 34 1.46 8.35 9.67
CA ALA A 34 2.40 8.03 10.74
C ALA A 34 2.97 9.33 11.32
N SER A 35 2.71 9.58 12.60
CA SER A 35 3.18 10.75 13.35
C SER A 35 4.67 10.71 13.70
N GLU A 36 5.39 9.67 13.28
CA GLU A 36 6.82 9.56 13.52
C GLU A 36 7.57 10.10 12.30
N GLU A 37 8.15 11.29 12.47
CA GLU A 37 8.99 12.03 11.51
C GLU A 37 10.18 11.24 10.93
N TYR A 38 10.43 10.00 11.36
CA TYR A 38 11.77 9.43 11.29
C TYR A 38 11.97 8.23 10.35
N TYR A 39 10.94 7.67 9.71
CA TYR A 39 11.17 6.58 8.75
C TYR A 39 10.41 6.76 7.43
N ASP A 40 11.18 6.73 6.34
CA ASP A 40 10.66 6.46 5.01
C ASP A 40 10.03 5.05 5.03
N ASN A 41 8.71 4.98 5.19
CA ASN A 41 7.93 3.75 5.37
C ASN A 41 7.84 2.85 4.12
N PHE A 42 8.75 3.02 3.17
CA PHE A 42 8.80 2.16 1.99
C PHE A 42 9.67 0.94 2.27
N PHE A 43 9.24 -0.19 1.73
CA PHE A 43 9.89 -1.47 1.88
C PHE A 43 9.80 -2.28 0.59
N SER A 44 10.57 -3.35 0.55
CA SER A 44 10.57 -4.36 -0.50
C SER A 44 10.63 -5.75 0.15
N HIS A 45 10.78 -6.80 -0.65
CA HIS A 45 10.85 -8.17 -0.15
C HIS A 45 12.04 -8.46 0.77
N ASP A 46 13.14 -7.72 0.62
CA ASP A 46 14.44 -7.96 1.22
C ASP A 46 14.96 -6.77 2.05
N MET A 47 14.33 -5.61 1.94
CA MET A 47 14.78 -4.39 2.63
C MET A 47 13.61 -3.55 3.15
N CYS A 48 13.80 -3.02 4.35
CA CYS A 48 12.95 -2.02 4.99
C CYS A 48 13.61 -0.63 4.91
N HIS A 49 12.83 0.42 5.17
CA HIS A 49 13.32 1.81 5.27
C HIS A 49 13.96 2.35 3.98
N ILE A 50 13.36 2.07 2.83
CA ILE A 50 13.87 2.50 1.53
C ILE A 50 13.51 3.97 1.29
N THR A 51 14.49 4.77 0.89
CA THR A 51 14.23 6.19 0.62
C THR A 51 13.34 6.38 -0.63
N PRO A 52 12.49 7.39 -0.66
CA PRO A 52 11.65 7.75 -1.80
C PRO A 52 12.40 8.02 -3.09
N ALA A 53 13.58 8.62 -3.01
CA ALA A 53 14.45 8.78 -4.17
C ALA A 53 14.83 7.41 -4.75
N GLU A 54 15.20 6.47 -3.88
CA GLU A 54 15.56 5.11 -4.29
C GLU A 54 14.36 4.31 -4.80
N VAL A 55 13.18 4.46 -4.19
CA VAL A 55 11.94 3.85 -4.71
C VAL A 55 11.63 4.36 -6.12
N ILE A 56 11.71 5.68 -6.34
CA ILE A 56 11.46 6.28 -7.66
C ILE A 56 12.46 5.72 -8.67
N GLN A 57 13.75 5.73 -8.33
CA GLN A 57 14.81 5.26 -9.20
C GLN A 57 14.61 3.77 -9.57
N ARG A 58 14.30 2.91 -8.59
CA ARG A 58 14.12 1.47 -8.83
C ARG A 58 12.87 1.19 -9.64
N LEU A 59 11.75 1.86 -9.37
CA LEU A 59 10.50 1.65 -10.09
C LEU A 59 10.57 2.19 -11.52
N ASP A 60 11.16 3.37 -11.73
CA ASP A 60 11.24 3.97 -13.07
C ASP A 60 12.22 3.23 -14.00
N ASN A 61 13.28 2.63 -13.44
CA ASN A 61 14.25 1.84 -14.19
C ASN A 61 13.85 0.35 -14.34
N ASN A 62 12.72 -0.08 -13.78
CA ASN A 62 12.22 -1.45 -13.91
C ASN A 62 11.56 -1.73 -15.28
N HIS A 63 12.30 -1.50 -16.36
CA HIS A 63 11.81 -1.60 -17.73
C HIS A 63 11.39 -3.02 -18.16
N ARG A 64 11.85 -4.06 -17.43
CA ARG A 64 11.51 -5.46 -17.74
C ARG A 64 10.08 -5.83 -17.32
N ARG A 65 9.57 -5.26 -16.22
CA ARG A 65 8.31 -5.69 -15.59
C ARG A 65 7.26 -4.60 -15.43
N LEU A 66 7.67 -3.34 -15.25
CA LEU A 66 6.74 -2.22 -15.04
C LEU A 66 7.00 -1.15 -16.11
N LYS A 67 6.23 -1.17 -17.19
CA LYS A 67 6.43 -0.23 -18.30
C LYS A 67 5.84 1.14 -17.96
N ARG A 68 6.30 2.16 -18.69
CA ARG A 68 5.86 3.55 -18.53
C ARG A 68 4.34 3.77 -18.62
N LYS A 69 3.63 2.92 -19.39
CA LYS A 69 2.18 3.03 -19.62
C LYS A 69 1.35 2.18 -18.64
N ASP A 70 1.99 1.34 -17.85
CA ASP A 70 1.34 0.46 -16.90
C ASP A 70 0.95 1.24 -15.63
N ASP A 71 -0.13 0.80 -14.97
CA ASP A 71 -0.50 1.36 -13.67
C ASP A 71 0.56 0.99 -12.63
N LYS A 72 1.09 1.99 -11.94
CA LYS A 72 2.13 1.79 -10.91
C LYS A 72 1.57 1.59 -9.51
N PHE A 73 0.26 1.76 -9.34
CA PHE A 73 -0.40 1.72 -8.04
C PHE A 73 -1.71 0.97 -8.11
N TYR A 74 -1.91 0.10 -7.12
CA TYR A 74 -3.12 -0.68 -6.92
C TYR A 74 -3.51 -0.55 -5.45
N ARG A 75 -4.81 -0.46 -5.18
CA ARG A 75 -5.34 -0.51 -3.81
C ARG A 75 -6.00 -1.86 -3.59
N ILE A 76 -5.52 -2.57 -2.58
CA ILE A 76 -6.13 -3.82 -2.12
C ILE A 76 -6.98 -3.49 -0.91
N PHE A 77 -8.27 -3.76 -0.99
CA PHE A 77 -9.16 -3.79 0.17
C PHE A 77 -9.23 -5.23 0.65
N ILE A 78 -8.73 -5.45 1.87
CA ILE A 78 -8.88 -6.71 2.58
C ILE A 78 -9.92 -6.47 3.66
N CYS A 79 -11.03 -7.18 3.58
CA CYS A 79 -12.09 -7.13 4.56
C CYS A 79 -12.27 -8.54 5.14
N PRO A 80 -11.60 -8.83 6.26
CA PRO A 80 -11.76 -10.12 6.93
C PRO A 80 -13.21 -10.30 7.42
N SER A 81 -13.67 -11.54 7.52
CA SER A 81 -14.95 -11.85 8.17
C SER A 81 -14.87 -11.57 9.67
N GLN A 82 -16.02 -11.53 10.35
CA GLN A 82 -16.07 -11.46 11.80
C GLN A 82 -15.25 -12.57 12.46
N GLU A 83 -15.35 -13.81 11.96
CA GLU A 83 -14.54 -14.94 12.46
C GLU A 83 -13.03 -14.68 12.29
N GLU A 84 -12.60 -14.24 11.10
CA GLU A 84 -11.19 -13.94 10.82
C GLU A 84 -10.68 -12.78 11.70
N LEU A 85 -11.51 -11.76 11.94
CA LEU A 85 -11.19 -10.66 12.84
C LEU A 85 -11.07 -11.15 14.30
N ALA A 86 -11.98 -12.01 14.76
CA ALA A 86 -11.97 -12.54 16.11
C ALA A 86 -10.71 -13.38 16.35
N ASP A 87 -10.33 -14.19 15.36
CA ASP A 87 -9.08 -14.94 15.38
C ASP A 87 -7.86 -14.03 15.39
N LEU A 88 -7.85 -12.96 14.60
CA LEU A 88 -6.74 -12.01 14.56
C LEU A 88 -6.57 -11.28 15.89
N ILE A 89 -7.68 -10.83 16.49
CA ILE A 89 -7.70 -10.22 17.83
C ILE A 89 -7.17 -11.21 18.85
N ARG A 90 -7.66 -12.46 18.84
CA ARG A 90 -7.18 -13.50 19.75
C ARG A 90 -5.69 -13.77 19.61
N GLN A 91 -5.16 -13.82 18.38
CA GLN A 91 -3.73 -14.06 18.15
C GLN A 91 -2.84 -12.90 18.61
N VAL A 92 -3.30 -11.65 18.44
CA VAL A 92 -2.49 -10.46 18.75
C VAL A 92 -2.63 -10.04 20.21
N THR A 93 -3.84 -10.12 20.79
CA THR A 93 -4.15 -9.60 22.14
C THR A 93 -4.47 -10.70 23.16
N GLY A 94 -4.77 -11.93 22.72
CA GLY A 94 -5.21 -13.03 23.59
C GLY A 94 -6.69 -12.98 23.99
N GLN A 95 -7.44 -11.96 23.57
CA GLN A 95 -8.84 -11.79 23.94
C GLN A 95 -9.77 -12.62 23.04
N GLN A 96 -10.79 -13.24 23.63
CA GLN A 96 -11.89 -13.81 22.85
C GLN A 96 -12.98 -12.76 22.63
N VAL A 97 -13.36 -12.56 21.37
CA VAL A 97 -14.43 -11.66 20.95
C VAL A 97 -15.50 -12.51 20.29
N THR A 98 -16.71 -12.49 20.84
CA THR A 98 -17.88 -13.22 20.32
C THR A 98 -18.88 -12.31 19.61
N GLU A 99 -18.81 -11.01 19.86
CA GLU A 99 -19.69 -10.00 19.26
C GLU A 99 -18.86 -8.79 18.83
N PHE A 100 -19.19 -8.24 17.65
CA PHE A 100 -18.60 -7.01 17.12
C PHE A 100 -19.67 -5.92 17.23
N GLU A 101 -19.44 -4.91 18.07
CA GLU A 101 -20.30 -3.72 18.21
C GLU A 101 -20.17 -2.76 17.02
#